data_AF-A0AAW8QUP8-F1
#
_entry.id   AF-A0AAW8QUP8-F1
#
_cell.length_a   1.000
_cell.length_b   1.000
_cell.length_c   1.000
_cell.angle_alpha   90.00
_cell.angle_beta   90.00
_cell.angle_gamma   90.00
#
_symmetry.space_group_name_H-M   'P 1'
#
loop_
_entity.id
_entity.type
_entity.pdbx_description
1 polymer ?
#
loop_
_entity_poly.entity_id
_entity_poly.type
_entity_poly.pdbx_seq_one_letter_code
_entity_poly.pdbx_strand_id
1 'polypeptide(L)'
;MYLPIHAFAESLQDNTNIALPSIPEVTNSSHQIFSSDKAYTQLFLKISINSNISTDLISVRQDQDGKIYIRARDLKVLRVKMDEHTPDSQWVCINELKGIQFKYLENEQALNLQVPSNMLADYSVDLNGQQITSPHLLKMKPLNAAILNYSLYHTLTNDENVFSGSAEGIFNSA
;
A
#
# COMPACT_ATOMS: atom_id res chain seq x y z
N MET A 1 -11.81 4.49 -60.66
CA MET A 1 -12.66 5.48 -59.96
C MET A 1 -12.27 5.42 -58.50
N TYR A 2 -11.62 6.48 -57.97
CA TYR A 2 -10.99 6.50 -56.65
C TYR A 2 -11.80 7.45 -55.75
N LEU A 3 -12.29 6.97 -54.61
CA LEU A 3 -13.00 7.81 -53.62
C LEU A 3 -12.03 8.10 -52.46
N PRO A 4 -11.84 9.37 -52.04
CA PRO A 4 -11.04 9.67 -50.87
C PRO A 4 -11.86 9.40 -49.59
N ILE A 5 -11.25 8.72 -48.64
CA ILE A 5 -11.80 8.50 -47.30
C ILE A 5 -11.21 9.60 -46.42
N HIS A 6 -12.00 10.62 -46.10
CA HIS A 6 -11.64 11.59 -45.07
C HIS A 6 -12.17 11.07 -43.73
N ALA A 7 -11.29 10.47 -42.94
CA ALA A 7 -11.56 10.23 -41.52
C ALA A 7 -11.23 11.51 -40.76
N PHE A 8 -12.26 12.22 -40.30
CA PHE A 8 -12.08 13.26 -39.29
C PHE A 8 -12.15 12.59 -37.92
N ALA A 9 -11.08 12.71 -37.13
CA ALA A 9 -11.14 12.41 -35.71
C ALA A 9 -11.89 13.57 -35.03
N GLU A 10 -13.11 13.31 -34.57
CA GLU A 10 -13.85 14.25 -33.75
C GLU A 10 -13.17 14.33 -32.37
N SER A 11 -12.79 15.55 -31.97
CA SER A 11 -12.22 15.81 -30.64
C SER A 11 -13.34 15.67 -29.61
N LEU A 12 -13.27 14.66 -28.74
CA LEU A 12 -14.15 14.54 -27.59
C LEU A 12 -13.92 15.75 -26.67
N GLN A 13 -14.84 16.71 -26.72
CA GLN A 13 -14.86 17.84 -25.82
C GLN A 13 -15.51 17.39 -24.51
N ASP A 14 -14.73 17.38 -23.44
CA ASP A 14 -15.23 17.09 -22.10
C ASP A 14 -16.12 18.25 -21.63
N ASN A 15 -17.43 18.06 -21.71
CA ASN A 15 -18.44 19.01 -21.24
C ASN A 15 -18.89 18.70 -19.80
N THR A 16 -18.21 17.79 -19.10
CA THR A 16 -18.51 17.58 -17.69
C THR A 16 -17.99 18.82 -16.94
N ASN A 17 -18.91 19.63 -16.39
CA ASN A 17 -18.58 20.76 -15.49
C ASN A 17 -18.00 20.24 -14.15
N ILE A 18 -17.10 19.26 -14.21
CA ILE A 18 -16.39 18.71 -13.06
C ILE A 18 -15.28 19.70 -12.76
N ALA A 19 -15.29 20.25 -11.55
CA ALA A 19 -14.20 21.08 -11.07
C ALA A 19 -12.89 20.28 -11.21
N LEU A 20 -11.99 20.75 -12.07
CA LEU A 20 -10.63 20.24 -12.16
C LEU A 20 -10.05 20.24 -10.74
N PRO A 21 -9.59 19.10 -10.22
CA PRO A 21 -8.99 19.07 -8.89
C PRO A 21 -7.73 19.93 -8.93
N SER A 22 -7.79 21.10 -8.30
CA SER A 22 -6.62 21.93 -8.11
C SER A 22 -5.67 21.18 -7.20
N ILE A 23 -4.52 20.80 -7.75
CA ILE A 23 -3.39 20.35 -6.94
C ILE A 23 -3.01 21.57 -6.08
N PRO A 24 -3.11 21.50 -4.74
CA PRO A 24 -2.71 22.63 -3.92
C PRO A 24 -1.26 22.97 -4.23
N GLU A 25 -1.01 24.23 -4.54
CA GLU A 25 0.32 24.75 -4.72
C GLU A 25 1.10 24.41 -3.45
N VAL A 26 2.22 23.71 -3.60
CA VAL A 26 3.12 23.44 -2.48
C VAL A 26 3.74 24.78 -2.12
N THR A 27 3.00 25.58 -1.36
CA THR A 27 3.58 26.67 -0.59
C THR A 27 4.74 26.02 0.15
N ASN A 28 5.93 26.60 0.03
CA ASN A 28 7.06 26.27 0.88
C ASN A 28 6.59 26.53 2.30
N SER A 29 5.90 25.53 2.85
CA SER A 29 5.48 25.46 4.21
C SER A 29 6.80 25.51 4.92
N SER A 30 7.11 26.65 5.50
CA SER A 30 8.13 26.75 6.51
C SER A 30 7.86 25.56 7.40
N HIS A 31 8.71 24.54 7.27
CA HIS A 31 8.64 23.35 8.08
C HIS A 31 8.46 23.89 9.48
N GLN A 32 7.30 23.62 10.10
CA GLN A 32 7.19 23.80 11.53
C GLN A 32 8.17 22.76 12.07
N ILE A 33 9.42 23.22 12.20
CA ILE A 33 10.51 22.54 12.85
C ILE A 33 10.00 22.42 14.27
N PHE A 34 9.32 21.31 14.54
CA PHE A 34 9.25 20.78 15.89
C PHE A 34 10.70 20.65 16.32
N SER A 35 11.13 21.57 17.18
CA SER A 35 12.48 21.66 17.71
C SER A 35 12.94 20.29 18.18
N SER A 36 13.80 19.66 17.39
CA SER A 36 14.70 18.60 17.81
C SER A 36 16.02 18.95 17.14
N ASP A 37 17.05 19.18 17.95
CA ASP A 37 18.38 19.70 17.59
C ASP A 37 19.20 18.81 16.62
N LYS A 38 18.55 17.92 15.86
CA LYS A 38 19.15 17.12 14.79
C LYS A 38 18.22 17.09 13.58
N ALA A 39 18.71 17.56 12.44
CA ALA A 39 18.00 17.39 11.18
C ALA A 39 18.03 15.90 10.80
N TYR A 40 16.87 15.24 10.88
CA TYR A 40 16.71 13.85 10.45
C TYR A 40 16.20 13.79 9.01
N THR A 41 16.75 12.88 8.21
CA THR A 41 16.22 12.52 6.90
C THR A 41 15.16 11.44 7.07
N GLN A 42 13.94 11.69 6.59
CA GLN A 42 12.87 10.70 6.59
C GLN A 42 13.03 9.77 5.38
N LEU A 43 13.13 8.46 5.63
CA LEU A 43 13.25 7.41 4.62
C LEU A 43 12.08 6.43 4.71
N PHE A 44 11.82 5.71 3.62
CA PHE A 44 10.89 4.58 3.55
C PHE A 44 11.63 3.39 2.97
N LEU A 45 11.85 2.36 3.78
CA LEU A 45 12.74 1.25 3.42
C LEU A 45 11.98 -0.08 3.37
N LYS A 46 12.40 -0.96 2.46
CA LYS A 46 12.08 -2.40 2.51
C LYS A 46 12.90 -3.02 3.64
N ILE A 47 12.25 -3.55 4.65
CA ILE A 47 12.95 -4.18 5.78
C ILE A 47 12.90 -5.70 5.63
N SER A 48 14.03 -6.37 5.83
CA SER A 48 14.07 -7.83 5.92
C SER A 48 14.59 -8.28 7.29
N ILE A 49 14.00 -9.33 7.86
CA ILE A 49 14.45 -10.00 9.09
C ILE A 49 14.90 -11.41 8.74
N ASN A 50 16.17 -11.75 8.98
CA ASN A 50 16.71 -13.10 8.73
C ASN A 50 16.36 -13.60 7.31
N SER A 51 16.53 -12.74 6.31
CA SER A 51 16.18 -12.95 4.89
C SER A 51 14.69 -13.05 4.55
N ASN A 52 13.79 -12.82 5.50
CA ASN A 52 12.35 -12.67 5.24
C ASN A 52 12.03 -11.21 4.98
N ILE A 53 11.57 -10.89 3.77
CA ILE A 53 11.25 -9.53 3.35
C ILE A 53 9.87 -9.15 3.88
N SER A 54 9.77 -8.00 4.55
CA SER A 54 8.50 -7.35 4.87
C SER A 54 7.80 -6.93 3.59
N THR A 55 6.49 -7.16 3.49
CA THR A 55 5.69 -6.74 2.34
C THR A 55 5.57 -5.21 2.24
N ASP A 56 5.68 -4.53 3.38
CA ASP A 56 5.38 -3.11 3.49
C ASP A 56 6.67 -2.28 3.62
N LEU A 57 6.63 -1.06 3.06
CA LEU A 57 7.64 -0.04 3.28
C LEU A 57 7.48 0.54 4.69
N ILE A 58 8.58 0.59 5.43
CA ILE A 58 8.59 1.10 6.80
C ILE A 58 9.27 2.45 6.87
N SER A 59 8.64 3.38 7.57
CA SER A 59 9.16 4.73 7.83
C SER A 59 10.30 4.67 8.85
N VAL A 60 11.49 5.12 8.44
CA VAL A 60 12.66 5.24 9.31
C VAL A 60 13.24 6.65 9.24
N ARG A 61 13.99 7.06 10.26
CA ARG A 61 14.74 8.31 10.26
C ARG A 61 16.22 8.01 10.23
N GLN A 62 16.96 8.79 9.45
CA GLN A 62 18.42 8.76 9.46
C GLN A 62 18.93 10.08 10.05
N ASP A 63 19.86 10.02 10.99
CA ASP A 63 20.55 11.21 11.48
C ASP A 63 21.74 11.59 10.58
N GLN A 64 22.40 12.70 10.93
CA GLN A 64 23.58 13.19 10.20
C GLN A 64 24.79 12.24 10.30
N ASP A 65 24.83 11.40 11.34
CA ASP A 65 25.87 10.38 11.54
C ASP A 65 25.56 9.08 10.79
N GLY A 66 24.44 9.04 10.04
CA GLY A 66 23.99 7.88 9.29
C GLY A 66 23.29 6.81 10.13
N LYS A 67 23.03 7.05 11.42
CA LYS A 67 22.31 6.12 12.30
C LYS A 67 20.84 6.08 11.91
N ILE A 68 20.28 4.87 11.94
CA ILE A 68 18.91 4.62 11.54
C ILE A 68 18.05 4.42 12.77
N TYR A 69 16.90 5.07 12.76
CA TYR A 69 15.88 5.03 13.80
C TYR A 69 14.58 4.53 13.21
N ILE A 70 13.94 3.60 13.92
CA ILE A 70 12.66 2.98 13.54
C ILE A 70 11.71 3.10 14.73
N ARG A 71 10.40 3.23 14.48
CA ARG A 71 9.45 3.28 15.60
C ARG A 71 9.34 1.92 16.28
N ALA A 72 9.14 1.94 17.60
CA ALA A 72 8.93 0.74 18.38
C ALA A 72 7.76 -0.12 17.85
N ARG A 73 6.65 0.51 17.42
CA ARG A 73 5.54 -0.21 16.80
C ARG A 73 5.93 -1.00 15.56
N ASP A 74 6.79 -0.44 14.72
CA ASP A 74 7.19 -1.07 13.45
C ASP A 74 8.16 -2.23 13.74
N LEU A 75 9.03 -2.10 14.75
CA LEU A 75 9.84 -3.22 15.27
C LEU A 75 8.98 -4.37 15.84
N LYS A 76 7.91 -4.05 16.58
CA LYS A 76 6.96 -5.05 17.09
C LYS A 76 6.23 -5.77 15.95
N VAL A 77 5.83 -5.06 14.88
CA VAL A 77 5.25 -5.66 13.66
C VAL A 77 6.24 -6.60 12.98
N LEU A 78 7.52 -6.22 12.94
CA LEU A 78 8.64 -7.07 12.50
C LEU A 78 9.00 -8.19 13.49
N ARG A 79 8.21 -8.34 14.56
CA ARG A 79 8.33 -9.36 15.62
C ARG A 79 9.62 -9.26 16.44
N VAL A 80 10.29 -8.12 16.43
CA VAL A 80 11.42 -7.90 17.34
C VAL A 80 10.86 -7.63 18.73
N LYS A 81 11.25 -8.43 19.72
CA LYS A 81 10.87 -8.23 21.13
C LYS A 81 11.38 -6.87 21.61
N MET A 82 10.46 -5.99 21.97
CA MET A 82 10.74 -4.69 22.58
C MET A 82 10.33 -4.75 24.06
N ASP A 83 10.92 -3.87 24.89
CA ASP A 83 10.45 -3.68 26.26
C ASP A 83 8.98 -3.23 26.25
N GLU A 84 8.15 -3.86 27.10
CA GLU A 84 6.71 -3.64 27.19
C GLU A 84 6.37 -2.19 27.54
N HIS A 85 7.26 -1.50 28.26
CA HIS A 85 7.12 -0.10 28.62
C HIS A 85 7.55 0.87 27.50
N THR A 86 8.11 0.37 26.39
CA THR A 86 8.47 1.22 25.24
C THR A 86 7.22 1.67 24.50
N PRO A 87 6.92 2.98 24.45
CA PRO A 87 5.79 3.52 23.72
C PRO A 87 5.91 3.24 22.22
N ASP A 88 4.80 2.91 21.58
CA ASP A 88 4.73 2.58 20.15
C ASP A 88 5.23 3.71 19.22
N SER A 89 5.10 4.97 19.66
CA SER A 89 5.54 6.15 18.93
C SER A 89 7.04 6.46 19.11
N GLN A 90 7.72 5.81 20.05
CA GLN A 90 9.12 6.07 20.36
C GLN A 90 10.01 5.64 19.19
N TRP A 91 10.96 6.52 18.82
CA TRP A 91 12.04 6.21 17.89
C TRP A 91 13.13 5.43 18.61
N VAL A 92 13.47 4.27 18.08
CA VAL A 92 14.50 3.37 18.61
C VAL A 92 15.66 3.34 17.62
N CYS A 93 16.87 3.60 18.10
CA CYS A 93 18.06 3.53 17.26
C CYS A 93 18.42 2.06 17.03
N ILE A 94 18.55 1.65 15.76
CA ILE A 94 18.87 0.26 15.41
C ILE A 94 20.28 -0.10 15.91
N ASN A 95 21.20 0.87 15.88
CA ASN A 95 22.55 0.71 16.40
C ASN A 95 22.60 0.39 17.91
N GLU A 96 21.56 0.73 18.67
CA GLU A 96 21.49 0.51 20.12
C GLU A 96 20.86 -0.84 20.49
N LEU A 97 20.28 -1.54 19.50
CA LEU A 97 19.70 -2.86 19.68
C LEU A 97 20.81 -3.92 19.80
N LYS A 98 21.22 -4.20 21.04
CA LYS A 98 22.26 -5.19 21.34
C LYS A 98 21.88 -6.56 20.77
N GLY A 99 22.84 -7.21 20.10
CA GLY A 99 22.65 -8.56 19.54
C GLY A 99 21.98 -8.61 18.17
N ILE A 100 21.51 -7.48 17.65
CA ILE A 100 20.97 -7.38 16.29
C ILE A 100 22.07 -6.82 15.37
N GLN A 101 22.34 -7.51 14.27
CA GLN A 101 23.20 -6.98 13.22
C GLN A 101 22.32 -6.37 12.12
N PHE A 102 22.78 -5.29 11.49
CA PHE A 102 22.03 -4.68 10.40
C PHE A 102 22.95 -4.24 9.26
N LYS A 103 22.37 -4.18 8.06
CA LYS A 103 22.99 -3.63 6.86
C LYS A 103 21.99 -2.76 6.12
N TYR A 104 22.32 -1.47 5.99
CA TYR A 104 21.59 -0.55 5.14
C TYR A 104 22.15 -0.58 3.72
N LEU A 105 21.27 -0.78 2.74
CA LEU A 105 21.56 -0.82 1.31
C LEU A 105 20.83 0.34 0.64
N GLU A 106 21.51 1.48 0.52
CA GLU A 106 20.92 2.72 0.00
C GLU A 106 20.36 2.57 -1.42
N ASN A 107 21.15 1.98 -2.33
CA ASN A 107 20.75 1.77 -3.73
C ASN A 107 19.49 0.92 -3.88
N GLU A 108 19.23 0.02 -2.92
CA GLU A 108 18.07 -0.88 -2.93
C GLU A 108 16.92 -0.35 -2.08
N GLN A 109 17.13 0.77 -1.38
CA GLN A 109 16.26 1.29 -0.33
C GLN A 109 15.85 0.19 0.65
N ALA A 110 16.83 -0.59 1.09
CA ALA A 110 16.62 -1.78 1.88
C ALA A 110 17.42 -1.75 3.19
N LEU A 111 16.82 -2.30 4.24
CA LEU A 111 17.44 -2.48 5.54
C LEU A 111 17.31 -3.94 5.94
N ASN A 112 18.44 -4.64 5.97
CA ASN A 112 18.50 -6.04 6.34
C ASN A 112 18.89 -6.17 7.80
N LEU A 113 18.07 -6.85 8.59
CA LEU A 113 18.28 -7.11 10.01
C LEU A 113 18.52 -8.61 10.21
N GLN A 114 19.59 -8.95 10.93
CA GLN A 114 19.81 -10.28 11.47
C GLN A 114 19.49 -10.25 12.96
N VAL A 115 18.41 -10.93 13.33
CA VAL A 115 17.86 -10.92 14.68
C VAL A 115 17.94 -12.34 15.26
N PRO A 116 18.63 -12.55 16.39
CA PRO A 116 18.65 -13.83 17.08
C PRO A 116 17.24 -14.33 17.42
N SER A 117 16.99 -15.63 17.32
CA SER A 117 15.65 -16.22 17.53
C SER A 117 15.06 -15.91 18.91
N ASN A 118 15.89 -15.82 19.95
CA ASN A 118 15.44 -15.47 21.31
C ASN A 118 14.90 -14.02 21.41
N MET A 119 15.29 -13.14 20.49
CA MET A 119 14.84 -11.74 20.38
C MET A 119 13.66 -11.59 19.41
N LEU A 120 13.24 -12.66 18.76
CA LEU A 120 11.99 -12.67 17.99
C LEU A 120 10.84 -13.12 18.87
N ALA A 121 9.69 -12.47 18.73
CA ALA A 121 8.44 -12.89 19.32
C ALA A 121 8.00 -14.21 18.65
N ASP A 122 7.71 -15.20 19.48
CA ASP A 122 7.24 -16.49 19.00
C ASP A 122 5.88 -16.32 18.31
N TYR A 123 5.72 -17.01 17.19
CA TYR A 123 4.46 -17.05 16.47
C TYR A 123 3.87 -18.44 16.62
N SER A 124 2.99 -18.61 17.60
CA SER A 124 2.16 -19.81 17.69
C SER A 124 0.89 -19.56 16.88
N VAL A 125 0.73 -20.28 15.77
CA VAL A 125 -0.56 -20.36 15.10
C VAL A 125 -1.41 -21.33 15.89
N ASP A 126 -2.20 -20.80 16.83
CA ASP A 126 -3.23 -21.60 17.47
C ASP A 126 -4.39 -21.77 16.46
N LEU A 127 -4.37 -22.89 15.76
CA LEU A 127 -5.35 -23.17 14.70
C LEU A 127 -6.73 -23.53 15.26
N ASN A 128 -6.91 -23.76 16.57
CA ASN A 128 -8.17 -23.99 17.33
C ASN A 128 -9.47 -24.36 16.56
N GLY A 129 -9.38 -25.15 15.49
CA GLY A 129 -10.47 -25.41 14.54
C GLY A 129 -11.22 -24.17 14.01
N GLN A 130 -10.68 -22.95 14.14
CA GLN A 130 -11.48 -21.72 14.05
C GLN A 130 -11.42 -21.07 12.66
N GLN A 131 -12.61 -20.77 12.14
CA GLN A 131 -12.92 -20.27 10.80
C GLN A 131 -11.94 -19.19 10.31
N ILE A 132 -11.32 -19.45 9.16
CA ILE A 132 -10.17 -18.76 8.51
C ILE A 132 -10.43 -17.27 8.22
N THR A 133 -11.66 -16.79 8.37
CA THR A 133 -12.05 -15.40 8.16
C THR A 133 -12.22 -14.68 9.50
N SER A 134 -11.32 -13.76 9.83
CA SER A 134 -11.54 -12.81 10.92
C SER A 134 -12.93 -12.17 10.77
N PRO A 135 -13.82 -12.22 11.79
CA PRO A 135 -15.14 -11.60 11.71
C PRO A 135 -15.06 -10.09 11.45
N HIS A 136 -13.88 -9.47 11.66
CA HIS A 136 -13.63 -8.07 11.36
C HIS A 136 -13.49 -7.81 9.85
N LEU A 137 -12.93 -8.75 9.07
CA LEU A 137 -12.86 -8.67 7.61
C LEU A 137 -14.25 -8.83 6.95
N LEU A 138 -15.15 -9.56 7.59
CA LEU A 138 -16.56 -9.68 7.19
C LEU A 138 -17.40 -8.43 7.57
N LYS A 139 -16.84 -7.51 8.37
CA LYS A 139 -17.49 -6.27 8.82
C LYS A 139 -17.01 -5.03 8.04
N MET A 140 -16.34 -5.21 6.91
CA MET A 140 -16.04 -4.08 6.03
C MET A 140 -17.34 -3.51 5.48
N LYS A 141 -17.50 -2.18 5.52
CA LYS A 141 -18.64 -1.53 4.87
C LYS A 141 -18.61 -1.89 3.38
N PRO A 142 -19.71 -2.39 2.80
CA PRO A 142 -19.76 -2.63 1.37
C PRO A 142 -19.44 -1.33 0.62
N LEU A 143 -18.62 -1.44 -0.42
CA LEU A 143 -18.32 -0.32 -1.29
C LEU A 143 -19.59 0.06 -2.06
N ASN A 144 -19.91 1.36 -2.09
CA ASN A 144 -20.96 1.87 -2.95
C ASN A 144 -20.55 1.64 -4.41
N ALA A 145 -21.29 0.77 -5.10
CA ALA A 145 -20.93 0.31 -6.43
C ALA A 145 -22.18 0.01 -7.25
N ALA A 146 -22.04 0.19 -8.57
CA ALA A 146 -22.99 -0.30 -9.56
C ALA A 146 -22.25 -1.29 -10.46
N ILE A 147 -22.80 -2.49 -10.60
CA ILE A 147 -22.25 -3.56 -11.44
C ILE A 147 -23.27 -3.80 -12.55
N LEU A 148 -22.81 -3.80 -13.81
CA LEU A 148 -23.61 -4.12 -14.98
C LEU A 148 -23.04 -5.39 -15.63
N ASN A 149 -23.81 -6.48 -15.57
CA ASN A 149 -23.51 -7.70 -16.29
C ASN A 149 -24.33 -7.71 -17.58
N TYR A 150 -23.68 -7.95 -18.72
CA TYR A 150 -24.35 -8.05 -20.00
C TYR A 150 -23.87 -9.27 -20.78
N SER A 151 -24.76 -9.84 -21.58
CA SER A 151 -24.41 -10.87 -22.54
C SER A 151 -25.04 -10.54 -23.89
N LEU A 152 -24.28 -10.70 -24.97
CA LEU A 152 -24.72 -10.47 -26.34
C LEU A 152 -24.35 -11.70 -27.16
N TYR A 153 -25.32 -12.21 -27.90
CA TYR A 153 -25.18 -13.37 -28.77
C TYR A 153 -25.57 -12.96 -30.18
N HIS A 154 -24.72 -13.31 -31.14
CA HIS A 154 -24.97 -13.15 -32.56
C HIS A 154 -24.78 -14.50 -33.23
N THR A 155 -25.77 -14.92 -34.01
CA THR A 155 -25.73 -16.18 -34.76
C THR A 155 -26.09 -15.89 -36.22
N LEU A 156 -25.26 -16.40 -37.14
CA LEU A 156 -25.51 -16.38 -38.57
C LEU A 156 -25.63 -17.82 -39.07
N THR A 157 -26.82 -18.19 -39.53
CA THR A 157 -27.10 -19.54 -40.06
C THR A 157 -27.94 -19.41 -41.31
N ASN A 158 -27.50 -20.00 -42.43
CA ASN A 158 -28.23 -19.97 -43.71
C ASN A 158 -28.71 -18.56 -44.12
N ASP A 159 -27.81 -17.58 -44.05
CA ASP A 159 -28.07 -16.16 -44.31
C ASP A 159 -29.09 -15.47 -43.37
N GLU A 160 -29.61 -16.17 -42.36
CA GLU A 160 -30.43 -15.59 -41.30
C GLU A 160 -29.57 -15.10 -40.15
N ASN A 161 -29.82 -13.86 -39.73
CA ASN A 161 -29.11 -13.19 -38.66
C ASN A 161 -30.00 -13.13 -37.42
N VAL A 162 -29.58 -13.81 -36.35
CA VAL A 162 -30.24 -13.76 -35.04
C VAL A 162 -29.32 -13.06 -34.06
N PHE A 163 -29.85 -11.99 -33.45
CA PHE A 163 -29.21 -11.26 -32.39
C PHE A 163 -30.04 -11.37 -31.12
N SER A 164 -29.39 -11.68 -30.00
CA SER A 164 -30.05 -11.70 -28.69
C SER A 164 -29.11 -11.19 -27.61
N GLY A 165 -29.66 -10.72 -26.50
CA GLY A 165 -28.85 -10.23 -25.41
C GLY A 165 -29.63 -10.10 -24.11
N SER A 166 -28.88 -9.98 -23.02
CA SER A 166 -29.42 -9.70 -21.69
C SER A 166 -28.53 -8.69 -20.98
N ALA A 167 -29.12 -7.95 -20.04
CA ALA A 167 -28.39 -7.07 -19.13
C ALA A 167 -29.02 -7.14 -17.74
N GLU A 168 -28.17 -7.17 -16.72
CA GLU A 168 -28.53 -7.17 -15.31
C GLU A 168 -27.68 -6.13 -14.57
N GLY A 169 -28.36 -5.24 -13.84
CA GLY A 169 -27.71 -4.24 -13.00
C GLY A 169 -27.87 -4.58 -11.53
N ILE A 170 -26.75 -4.59 -10.79
CA ILE A 170 -26.73 -4.71 -9.33
C ILE A 170 -26.19 -3.40 -8.77
N PHE A 171 -27.00 -2.74 -7.95
CA PHE A 171 -26.60 -1.52 -7.25
C PHE A 171 -26.52 -1.80 -5.75
N ASN A 172 -25.41 -1.39 -5.14
CA ASN A 172 -25.25 -1.40 -3.70
C ASN A 172 -24.92 0.02 -3.23
N SER A 173 -25.71 0.51 -2.28
CA SER A 173 -25.45 1.73 -1.52
C SER A 173 -25.68 1.42 -0.04
N ALA A 174 -24.64 1.62 0.76
CA ALA A 174 -24.64 1.44 2.21
C ALA A 174 -24.92 2.73 2.98
#